data_AF-G0EXV5-F1
#
_entry.id   AF-G0EXV5-F1
#
_cell.length_a   1.000
_cell.length_b   1.000
_cell.length_c   1.000
_cell.angle_alpha   90.00
_cell.angle_beta   90.00
_cell.angle_gamma   90.00
#
_symmetry.space_group_name_H-M   'P 1'
#
loop_
_entity.id
_entity.type
_entity.pdbx_description
1 polymer ?
#
loop_
_entity_poly.entity_id
_entity_poly.type
_entity_poly.pdbx_seq_one_letter_code
_entity_poly.pdbx_strand_id
1 'polypeptide(L)'
;MAGSQIAHYMADVHKSVLLGYSAAQMYDLVTRVEDYPKFLPWCGGVEVFEQTDTMLDAKIHIHFKGIQQFFHTRNTQERPTRIDMTFADGPFKTFNGAWRFTPLREDACKIEFHLHYEFSSLLLEKIIGPVFSMIANTFVDAFVKRAEVVYVAN
;
A
#
# COMPACT_ATOMS: atom_id res chain seq x y z
N MET A 1 37.35 14.60 -2.41
CA MET A 1 36.30 13.80 -3.07
C MET A 1 35.83 12.75 -2.08
N ALA A 2 34.98 13.14 -1.13
CA ALA A 2 34.29 12.19 -0.26
C ALA A 2 32.88 12.07 -0.80
N GLY A 3 32.55 10.90 -1.36
CA GLY A 3 31.20 10.59 -1.79
C GLY A 3 30.28 10.70 -0.58
N SER A 4 29.36 11.67 -0.64
CA SER A 4 28.24 11.74 0.30
C SER A 4 27.48 10.42 0.16
N GLN A 5 27.56 9.59 1.19
CA GLN A 5 26.75 8.40 1.31
C GLN A 5 25.31 8.87 1.40
N ILE A 6 24.53 8.64 0.33
CA ILE A 6 23.13 9.03 0.24
C ILE A 6 22.40 8.23 1.32
N ALA A 7 22.13 8.85 2.47
CA ALA A 7 21.20 8.30 3.45
C ALA A 7 19.86 8.06 2.74
N HIS A 8 19.22 6.90 2.96
CA HIS A 8 18.00 6.44 2.28
C HIS A 8 16.77 7.29 2.61
N TYR A 9 16.79 8.55 2.21
CA TYR A 9 15.71 9.53 2.33
C TYR A 9 14.58 9.26 1.32
N MET A 10 14.90 8.51 0.28
CA MET A 10 13.99 8.05 -0.76
C MET A 10 14.09 6.53 -0.90
N ALA A 11 12.98 5.90 -1.27
CA ALA A 11 12.97 4.49 -1.66
C ALA A 11 11.99 4.26 -2.81
N ASP A 12 12.31 3.23 -3.59
CA ASP A 12 11.48 2.75 -4.67
C ASP A 12 11.26 1.24 -4.47
N VAL A 13 10.00 0.84 -4.37
CA VAL A 13 9.59 -0.53 -4.06
C VAL A 13 8.77 -1.08 -5.20
N HIS A 14 9.24 -2.21 -5.72
CA HIS A 14 8.57 -2.96 -6.77
C HIS A 14 8.28 -4.37 -6.27
N LYS A 15 7.03 -4.81 -6.37
CA LYS A 15 6.61 -6.18 -6.05
C LYS A 15 5.74 -6.71 -7.18
N SER A 16 5.98 -7.96 -7.58
CA SER A 16 5.15 -8.67 -8.55
C SER A 16 4.90 -10.08 -8.05
N VAL A 17 3.65 -10.53 -8.12
CA VAL A 17 3.24 -11.86 -7.65
C VAL A 17 2.19 -12.46 -8.58
N LEU A 18 2.28 -13.77 -8.81
CA LEU A 18 1.28 -14.57 -9.52
C LEU A 18 0.41 -15.29 -8.49
N LEU A 19 -0.91 -15.21 -8.65
CA LEU A 19 -1.87 -15.73 -7.69
C LEU A 19 -2.97 -16.54 -8.38
N GLY A 20 -3.40 -17.61 -7.72
CA GLY A 20 -4.59 -18.39 -8.07
C GLY A 20 -5.90 -17.73 -7.61
N TYR A 21 -6.02 -16.42 -7.82
CA TYR A 21 -7.23 -15.64 -7.62
C TYR A 21 -7.44 -14.71 -8.81
N SER A 22 -8.69 -14.41 -9.14
CA SER A 22 -9.03 -13.45 -10.18
C SER A 22 -8.51 -12.05 -9.87
N ALA A 23 -8.29 -11.24 -10.91
CA ALA A 23 -7.90 -9.83 -10.74
C ALA A 23 -8.95 -9.05 -9.92
N ALA A 24 -10.25 -9.33 -10.14
CA ALA A 24 -11.34 -8.71 -9.40
C ALA A 24 -11.30 -9.03 -7.90
N GLN A 25 -11.10 -10.30 -7.53
CA GLN A 25 -10.97 -10.70 -6.13
C GLN A 25 -9.84 -9.96 -5.42
N MET A 26 -8.68 -9.82 -6.07
CA MET A 26 -7.54 -9.15 -5.46
C MET A 26 -7.72 -7.63 -5.42
N TYR A 27 -8.29 -7.04 -6.47
CA TYR A 27 -8.67 -5.63 -6.49
C TYR A 27 -9.62 -5.29 -5.34
N ASP A 28 -10.65 -6.11 -5.11
CA ASP A 28 -11.66 -5.91 -4.07
C ASP A 28 -11.10 -6.07 -2.64
N LEU A 29 -9.94 -6.73 -2.47
CA LEU A 29 -9.22 -6.74 -1.20
C LEU A 29 -8.43 -5.45 -0.97
N VAL A 30 -7.80 -4.93 -2.03
CA VAL A 30 -6.99 -3.70 -1.95
C VAL A 30 -7.86 -2.45 -1.85
N THR A 31 -9.04 -2.40 -2.46
CA THR A 31 -9.91 -1.21 -2.37
C THR A 31 -10.73 -1.16 -1.07
N ARG A 32 -10.87 -2.27 -0.36
CA ARG A 32 -11.61 -2.37 0.90
C ARG A 32 -10.73 -1.98 2.10
N VAL A 33 -10.32 -0.71 2.11
CA VAL A 33 -9.40 -0.16 3.10
C VAL A 33 -9.92 -0.27 4.53
N GLU A 34 -11.24 -0.28 4.74
CA GLU A 34 -11.84 -0.48 6.07
C GLU A 34 -11.50 -1.83 6.71
N ASP A 35 -11.15 -2.85 5.90
CA ASP A 35 -10.76 -4.16 6.40
C ASP A 35 -9.28 -4.20 6.84
N TYR A 36 -8.48 -3.18 6.53
CA TYR A 36 -7.04 -3.18 6.79
C TYR A 36 -6.68 -3.43 8.26
N PRO A 37 -7.35 -2.83 9.27
CA PRO A 37 -7.08 -3.13 10.68
C PRO A 37 -7.27 -4.61 11.04
N LYS A 38 -8.04 -5.38 10.26
CA LYS A 38 -8.30 -6.80 10.53
C LYS A 38 -7.11 -7.70 10.22
N PHE A 39 -6.17 -7.27 9.35
CA PHE A 39 -5.08 -8.13 8.88
C PHE A 39 -3.73 -7.44 8.70
N LEU A 40 -3.65 -6.11 8.81
CA LEU A 40 -2.40 -5.35 8.82
C LEU A 40 -2.01 -5.02 10.26
N PRO A 41 -1.03 -5.71 10.87
CA PRO A 41 -0.74 -5.57 12.30
C PRO A 41 -0.25 -4.17 12.73
N TRP A 42 0.18 -3.35 11.77
CA TRP A 42 0.63 -1.98 11.96
C TRP A 42 -0.47 -0.95 11.71
N CYS A 43 -1.64 -1.37 11.21
CA CYS A 43 -2.73 -0.46 10.89
C CYS A 43 -3.47 -0.07 12.18
N GLY A 44 -3.35 1.20 12.56
CA GLY A 44 -4.01 1.78 13.72
C GLY A 44 -5.45 2.21 13.48
N GLY A 45 -5.94 2.10 12.24
CA GLY A 45 -7.26 2.55 11.83
C GLY A 45 -7.25 3.15 10.42
N VAL A 46 -8.45 3.38 9.87
CA VAL A 46 -8.64 3.99 8.55
C VAL A 46 -9.76 5.02 8.64
N GLU A 47 -9.56 6.18 8.02
CA GLU A 47 -10.58 7.19 7.78
C GLU A 47 -10.85 7.25 6.26
N VAL A 48 -12.10 7.09 5.85
CA VAL A 48 -12.53 7.20 4.45
C VAL A 48 -13.27 8.51 4.26
N PHE A 49 -12.78 9.36 3.35
CA PHE A 49 -13.37 10.66 3.04
C PHE A 49 -14.26 10.61 1.79
N GLU A 50 -13.85 9.81 0.80
CA GLU A 50 -14.59 9.60 -0.45
C GLU A 50 -14.36 8.16 -0.92
N GLN A 51 -15.42 7.47 -1.31
CA GLN A 51 -15.31 6.17 -1.97
C GLN A 51 -16.39 6.03 -3.03
N THR A 52 -15.95 5.90 -4.28
CA THR A 52 -16.79 5.68 -5.46
C THR A 52 -16.13 4.61 -6.34
N ASP A 53 -16.74 4.30 -7.48
CA ASP A 53 -16.17 3.33 -8.43
C ASP A 53 -14.84 3.78 -9.06
N THR A 54 -14.54 5.09 -9.05
CA THR A 54 -13.38 5.68 -9.72
C THR A 54 -12.45 6.45 -8.79
N MET A 55 -12.82 6.64 -7.53
CA MET A 55 -12.07 7.42 -6.55
C MET A 55 -12.10 6.77 -5.17
N LEU A 56 -10.95 6.76 -4.49
CA LEU A 56 -10.86 6.47 -3.07
C LEU A 56 -9.94 7.48 -2.39
N ASP A 57 -10.52 8.29 -1.53
CA ASP A 57 -9.82 9.23 -0.67
C ASP A 57 -9.83 8.68 0.76
N ALA A 58 -8.66 8.23 1.24
CA ALA A 58 -8.56 7.58 2.54
C ALA A 58 -7.22 7.86 3.23
N LYS A 59 -7.29 7.96 4.56
CA LYS A 59 -6.15 8.05 5.46
C LYS A 59 -5.98 6.76 6.23
N ILE A 60 -4.79 6.20 6.16
CA ILE A 60 -4.41 4.98 6.88
C ILE A 60 -3.49 5.38 8.03
N HIS A 61 -3.90 5.05 9.25
CA HIS A 61 -3.11 5.26 10.45
C HIS A 61 -2.13 4.11 10.64
N ILE A 62 -0.89 4.45 10.97
CA ILE A 62 0.18 3.55 11.37
C ILE A 62 0.30 3.64 12.88
N HIS A 63 0.11 2.52 13.56
CA HIS A 63 0.38 2.37 14.98
C HIS A 63 1.28 1.15 15.18
N PHE A 64 2.56 1.40 15.43
CA PHE A 64 3.55 0.32 15.58
C PHE A 64 4.61 0.67 16.61
N LYS A 65 4.71 -0.14 17.68
CA LYS A 65 5.72 0.00 18.75
C LYS A 65 5.86 1.44 19.29
N GLY A 66 4.75 2.11 19.56
CA GLY A 66 4.72 3.47 20.10
C GLY A 66 4.90 4.58 19.06
N ILE A 67 5.16 4.25 17.80
CA ILE A 67 5.10 5.21 16.68
C ILE A 67 3.64 5.33 16.24
N GLN A 68 3.15 6.57 16.19
CA GLN A 68 1.85 6.92 15.61
C GLN A 68 2.07 7.91 14.48
N GLN A 69 1.69 7.51 13.27
CA GLN A 69 1.71 8.35 12.08
C GLN A 69 0.57 7.96 11.15
N PHE A 70 0.44 8.65 10.02
CA PHE A 70 -0.49 8.27 8.97
C PHE A 70 0.08 8.55 7.58
N PHE A 71 -0.54 7.96 6.57
CA PHE A 71 -0.43 8.43 5.19
C PHE A 71 -1.83 8.54 4.60
N HIS A 72 -2.05 9.63 3.88
CA HIS A 72 -3.33 9.96 3.27
C HIS A 72 -3.11 10.04 1.76
N THR A 73 -3.92 9.28 1.03
CA THR A 73 -3.86 9.22 -0.43
C THR A 73 -5.22 9.46 -1.03
N ARG A 74 -5.23 10.15 -2.17
CA ARG A 74 -6.38 10.24 -3.06
C ARG A 74 -6.10 9.41 -4.32
N ASN A 75 -6.84 8.33 -4.46
CA ASN A 75 -6.57 7.28 -5.44
C ASN A 75 -7.56 7.35 -6.59
N THR A 76 -7.08 7.29 -7.82
CA THR A 76 -7.91 7.04 -9.00
C THR A 76 -7.98 5.55 -9.30
N GLN A 77 -9.16 5.08 -9.69
CA GLN A 77 -9.48 3.66 -9.76
C GLN A 77 -10.09 3.25 -11.10
N GLU A 78 -9.66 2.09 -11.60
CA GLU A 78 -10.21 1.42 -12.77
C GLU A 78 -10.39 -0.07 -12.40
N ARG A 79 -11.60 -0.45 -11.98
CA ARG A 79 -11.88 -1.83 -11.61
C ARG A 79 -11.89 -2.75 -12.85
N PRO A 80 -11.29 -3.96 -12.79
CA PRO A 80 -10.48 -4.52 -11.71
C PRO A 80 -8.96 -4.33 -11.90
N THR A 81 -8.52 -3.51 -12.86
CA THR A 81 -7.17 -3.58 -13.42
C THR A 81 -6.17 -2.63 -12.77
N ARG A 82 -6.62 -1.53 -12.16
CA ARG A 82 -5.70 -0.43 -11.83
C ARG A 82 -6.17 0.45 -10.67
N ILE A 83 -5.20 0.82 -9.84
CA ILE A 83 -5.31 1.88 -8.81
C ILE A 83 -4.06 2.72 -8.91
N ASP A 84 -4.18 4.04 -9.04
CA ASP A 84 -3.05 4.96 -8.89
C ASP A 84 -3.24 5.79 -7.64
N MET A 85 -2.21 5.84 -6.80
CA MET A 85 -2.24 6.48 -5.50
C MET A 85 -1.48 7.80 -5.56
N THR A 86 -2.18 8.89 -5.27
CA THR A 86 -1.59 10.23 -5.20
C THR A 86 -1.52 10.69 -3.75
N PHE A 87 -0.37 11.24 -3.36
CA PHE A 87 -0.19 11.82 -2.03
C PHE A 87 -1.20 12.94 -1.74
N ALA A 88 -1.83 12.90 -0.58
CA ALA A 88 -2.65 13.99 -0.06
C ALA A 88 -2.02 14.63 1.20
N ASP A 89 -1.62 13.82 2.19
CA ASP A 89 -1.04 14.30 3.44
C ASP A 89 -0.24 13.20 4.17
N GLY A 90 0.71 13.59 5.03
CA GLY A 90 1.55 12.68 5.81
C GLY A 90 3.01 13.12 5.92
N PRO A 91 3.89 12.29 6.49
CA PRO A 91 5.29 12.63 6.78
C PRO A 91 6.21 12.56 5.53
N PHE A 92 5.64 12.69 4.33
CA PHE A 92 6.32 12.49 3.06
C PHE A 92 6.40 13.80 2.28
N LYS A 93 7.51 13.98 1.58
CA LYS A 93 7.64 14.99 0.53
C LYS A 93 7.09 14.46 -0.79
N THR A 94 7.30 13.18 -1.08
CA THR A 94 6.71 12.48 -2.22
C THR A 94 6.17 11.13 -1.75
N PHE A 95 5.01 10.75 -2.27
CA PHE A 95 4.41 9.43 -2.07
C PHE A 95 3.55 9.13 -3.29
N ASN A 96 4.00 8.23 -4.15
CA ASN A 96 3.24 7.82 -5.33
C ASN A 96 3.23 6.30 -5.38
N GLY A 97 2.05 5.73 -5.47
CA GLY A 97 1.86 4.29 -5.54
C GLY A 97 1.06 3.90 -6.76
N ALA A 98 1.23 2.68 -7.24
CA ALA A 98 0.37 2.11 -8.26
C ALA A 98 0.16 0.62 -8.02
N TRP A 99 -1.07 0.19 -8.18
CA TRP A 99 -1.43 -1.21 -8.31
C TRP A 99 -1.83 -1.49 -9.75
N ARG A 100 -1.38 -2.63 -10.26
CA ARG A 100 -1.84 -3.23 -11.51
C ARG A 100 -2.26 -4.66 -11.25
N PHE A 101 -3.42 -5.03 -11.75
CA PHE A 101 -3.97 -6.37 -11.68
C PHE A 101 -4.16 -6.87 -13.11
N THR A 102 -3.31 -7.79 -13.54
CA THR A 102 -3.34 -8.35 -14.89
C THR A 102 -4.03 -9.73 -14.83
N PRO A 103 -5.22 -9.89 -15.41
CA PRO A 103 -5.84 -11.21 -15.54
C PRO A 103 -4.95 -12.14 -16.37
N LEU A 104 -4.77 -13.38 -15.90
CA LEU A 104 -4.06 -14.43 -16.62
C LEU A 104 -5.01 -15.56 -17.04
N ARG A 105 -6.01 -15.84 -16.19
CA ARG A 105 -7.18 -16.69 -16.43
C ARG A 105 -8.36 -16.13 -15.63
N GLU A 106 -9.51 -16.78 -15.70
CA GLU A 106 -10.67 -16.45 -14.87
C GLU A 106 -10.33 -16.51 -13.36
N ASP A 107 -9.53 -17.49 -12.95
CA ASP A 107 -9.16 -17.79 -11.57
C ASP A 107 -7.71 -17.42 -11.22
N ALA A 108 -7.02 -16.65 -12.07
CA ALA A 108 -5.61 -16.35 -11.86
C ALA A 108 -5.23 -14.95 -12.36
N CYS A 109 -4.35 -14.28 -11.63
CA CYS A 109 -3.87 -12.94 -11.98
C CYS A 109 -2.40 -12.73 -11.60
N LYS A 110 -1.81 -11.70 -12.19
CA LYS A 110 -0.56 -11.09 -11.74
C LYS A 110 -0.90 -9.78 -11.05
N ILE A 111 -0.39 -9.57 -9.84
CA ILE A 111 -0.42 -8.26 -9.18
C ILE A 111 0.96 -7.63 -9.29
N GLU A 112 0.98 -6.34 -9.62
CA GLU A 112 2.17 -5.50 -9.55
C GLU A 112 1.87 -4.32 -8.64
N PHE A 113 2.75 -4.10 -7.67
CA PHE A 113 2.71 -2.97 -6.76
C PHE A 113 4.01 -2.17 -6.90
N HIS A 114 3.84 -0.88 -7.11
CA HIS A 114 4.91 0.10 -7.18
C HIS A 114 4.67 1.15 -6.10
N LEU A 115 5.71 1.52 -5.37
CA LEU A 115 5.66 2.60 -4.40
C LEU A 115 6.97 3.37 -4.39
N HIS A 116 6.87 4.64 -4.75
CA HIS A 116 7.94 5.62 -4.64
C HIS A 116 7.62 6.57 -3.50
N TYR A 117 8.54 6.75 -2.55
CA TYR A 117 8.36 7.71 -1.49
C TYR A 117 9.68 8.39 -1.07
N GLU A 118 9.54 9.63 -0.62
CA GLU A 118 10.60 10.47 -0.05
C GLU A 118 10.04 11.05 1.25
N PHE A 119 10.76 10.91 2.37
CA PHE A 119 10.35 11.56 3.62
C PHE A 119 10.43 13.08 3.50
N SER A 120 9.81 13.84 4.40
CA SER A 120 9.93 15.31 4.39
C SER A 120 11.14 15.85 5.17
N SER A 121 11.77 15.02 6.01
CA SER A 121 13.05 15.34 6.66
C SER A 121 13.85 14.09 7.03
N LEU A 122 15.17 14.24 7.20
CA LEU A 122 16.06 13.16 7.66
C LEU A 122 15.73 12.68 9.08
N LEU A 123 15.17 13.55 9.93
CA LEU A 123 14.77 13.15 11.27
C LEU A 123 13.56 12.22 11.23
N LEU A 124 12.57 12.52 10.38
CA LEU A 124 11.43 11.65 10.17
C LEU A 124 11.88 10.30 9.61
N GLU A 125 12.72 10.29 8.58
CA GLU A 125 13.28 9.04 8.04
C GLU A 125 13.89 8.14 9.13
N LYS A 126 14.69 8.69 10.05
CA LYS A 126 15.28 7.89 11.15
C LYS A 126 14.25 7.34 12.13
N ILE A 127 13.17 8.07 12.40
CA ILE A 127 12.15 7.68 13.38
C ILE A 127 11.17 6.68 12.76
N ILE A 128 10.69 6.93 11.54
CA ILE A 128 9.58 6.20 10.92
C ILE A 128 9.99 5.34 9.72
N GLY A 129 11.18 5.56 9.15
CA GLY A 129 11.73 4.81 8.03
C GLY A 129 11.76 3.30 8.25
N PRO A 130 12.21 2.77 9.40
CA PRO A 130 12.23 1.33 9.64
C PRO A 130 10.83 0.67 9.56
N VAL A 131 9.81 1.28 10.17
CA VAL A 131 8.44 0.75 10.11
C VAL A 131 7.87 0.89 8.71
N PHE A 132 8.09 2.02 8.04
CA PHE A 132 7.55 2.24 6.71
C PHE A 132 8.20 1.35 5.65
N SER A 133 9.51 1.09 5.76
CA SER A 133 10.22 0.12 4.92
C SER A 133 9.66 -1.29 5.12
N MET A 134 9.36 -1.70 6.35
CA MET A 134 8.69 -2.97 6.62
C MET A 134 7.29 -3.01 5.98
N ILE A 135 6.50 -1.95 6.12
CA ILE A 135 5.17 -1.84 5.51
C ILE A 135 5.29 -2.02 3.99
N ALA A 136 6.09 -1.20 3.31
CA ALA A 136 6.23 -1.22 1.86
C ALA A 136 6.70 -2.58 1.34
N ASN A 137 7.59 -3.27 2.06
CA ASN A 137 8.11 -4.57 1.66
C ASN A 137 7.16 -5.75 1.91
N THR A 138 6.24 -5.63 2.87
CA THR A 138 5.31 -6.70 3.28
C THR A 138 3.89 -6.49 2.80
N PHE A 139 3.59 -5.36 2.17
CA PHE A 139 2.21 -4.94 1.88
C PHE A 139 1.48 -5.95 0.97
N VAL A 140 2.10 -6.32 -0.15
CA VAL A 140 1.53 -7.32 -1.08
C VAL A 140 1.32 -8.67 -0.40
N ASP A 141 2.29 -9.14 0.38
CA ASP A 141 2.21 -10.45 1.06
C ASP A 141 1.04 -10.50 2.05
N ALA A 142 0.70 -9.38 2.68
CA ALA A 142 -0.45 -9.30 3.58
C ALA A 142 -1.78 -9.51 2.83
N PHE A 143 -1.91 -8.99 1.60
CA PHE A 143 -3.09 -9.25 0.76
C PHE A 143 -3.15 -10.68 0.25
N VAL A 144 -2.01 -11.29 -0.06
CA VAL A 144 -1.96 -12.71 -0.45
C VAL A 144 -2.50 -13.59 0.69
N LYS A 145 -2.02 -13.37 1.93
CA LYS A 145 -2.52 -14.07 3.11
C LYS A 145 -4.00 -13.78 3.38
N ARG A 146 -4.43 -12.53 3.16
CA ARG A 146 -5.84 -12.15 3.31
C ARG A 146 -6.74 -12.87 2.31
N ALA A 147 -6.28 -13.07 1.07
CA ALA A 147 -7.02 -13.78 0.04
C ALA A 147 -7.29 -15.24 0.43
N GLU A 148 -6.32 -15.93 1.03
CA GLU A 148 -6.53 -17.30 1.55
C GLU A 148 -7.65 -17.35 2.59
N VAL A 149 -7.69 -16.39 3.51
CA VAL A 149 -8.73 -16.30 4.53
C VAL A 149 -10.11 -15.96 3.95
N VAL A 150 -10.18 -15.13 2.91
CA VAL A 150 -11.46 -14.64 2.37
C VAL A 150 -12.04 -15.57 1.30
N TYR A 151 -11.20 -16.20 0.48
CA TYR A 151 -11.62 -16.94 -0.72
C TYR A 151 -11.42 -18.46 -0.65
N VAL A 152 -10.56 -18.98 0.24
CA VAL A 152 -10.37 -20.44 0.40
C VAL A 152 -11.15 -20.98 1.60
N ALA A 153 -11.47 -20.13 2.58
CA ALA A 153 -12.22 -20.53 3.77
C ALA A 153 -13.73 -20.75 3.53
N ASN A 154 -14.20 -20.82 2.28
CA ASN A 154 -15.57 -21.16 1.89
C ASN A 154 -15.58 -22.11 0.69
#